data_AF-A0A176S4C9-F1
#
_entry.id   AF-A0A176S4C9-F1
#
_cell.length_a   1.000
_cell.length_b   1.000
_cell.length_c   1.000
_cell.angle_alpha   90.00
_cell.angle_beta   90.00
_cell.angle_gamma   90.00
#
_symmetry.space_group_name_H-M   'P 1'
#
loop_
_entity.id
_entity.type
_entity.pdbx_description
1 polymer ?
#
loop_
_entity_poly.entity_id
_entity_poly.type
_entity_poly.pdbx_seq_one_letter_code
_entity_poly.pdbx_strand_id
1 'polypeptide(L)' 'MKTAAKPRVRQRSHAILLSFDGFSIDQIADILGVGRDAISRWLDSWEQSGFEGLNDQPRPGGPCKLTPE' A
#
# COMPACT_ATOMS: atom_id res chain seq x y z
N MET A 1 23.25 3.57 6.74
CA MET A 1 22.13 3.22 7.65
C MET A 1 21.16 2.36 6.87
N LYS A 2 20.86 1.14 7.34
CA LYS A 2 19.93 0.21 6.67
C LYS A 2 18.50 0.67 6.99
N THR A 3 17.91 1.46 6.11
CA THR A 3 16.53 1.95 6.27
C THR A 3 15.56 0.77 6.23
N ALA A 4 14.64 0.72 7.19
CA ALA A 4 13.83 -0.44 7.57
C ALA A 4 13.18 -1.21 6.39
N ALA A 5 13.09 -2.53 6.56
CA ALA A 5 12.87 -3.55 5.54
C ALA A 5 11.68 -3.40 4.58
N LYS A 6 10.70 -2.51 4.80
CA LYS A 6 9.52 -2.31 3.91
C LYS A 6 8.91 -0.90 4.05
N PRO A 7 9.43 0.13 3.35
CA PRO A 7 8.91 1.51 3.46
C PRO A 7 7.44 1.65 3.05
N ARG A 8 6.98 0.80 2.13
CA ARG A 8 5.59 0.77 1.65
C ARG A 8 4.61 0.31 2.71
N VAL A 9 4.95 -0.76 3.44
CA VAL A 9 4.11 -1.28 4.54
C VAL A 9 3.93 -0.19 5.60
N ARG A 10 5.01 0.50 5.99
CA ARG A 10 4.94 1.61 6.95
C ARG A 10 3.96 2.70 6.48
N GLN A 11 4.05 3.11 5.22
CA GLN A 11 3.18 4.17 4.68
C GLN A 11 1.71 3.74 4.65
N ARG A 12 1.42 2.51 4.23
CA ARG A 12 0.06 1.96 4.23
C ARG A 12 -0.50 1.79 5.65
N SER A 13 0.31 1.30 6.59
CA SER A 13 -0.06 1.22 8.01
C SER A 13 -0.39 2.59 8.60
N HIS A 14 0.37 3.62 8.24
CA HIS A 14 0.10 4.99 8.68
C HIS A 14 -1.25 5.51 8.16
N ALA A 15 -1.60 5.20 6.91
CA ALA A 15 -2.92 5.54 6.36
C ALA A 15 -4.07 4.90 7.14
N ILE A 16 -3.92 3.62 7.53
CA ILE A 16 -4.94 2.89 8.30
C ILE A 16 -5.09 3.48 9.70
N LEU A 17 -3.99 3.81 10.38
CA LEU A 17 -4.03 4.46 11.69
C LEU A 17 -4.79 5.79 11.63
N LEU A 18 -4.48 6.63 10.64
CA LEU A 18 -5.20 7.89 10.44
C LEU A 18 -6.68 7.67 10.12
N SER A 19 -7.01 6.65 9.32
CA SER A 19 -8.41 6.30 9.06
C SER A 19 -9.14 5.85 10.33
N PHE A 20 -8.46 5.15 11.24
CA PHE A 20 -9.02 4.74 12.53
C PHE A 20 -9.21 5.92 13.48
N ASP A 21 -8.32 6.92 13.41
CA ASP A 21 -8.44 8.19 14.16
C ASP A 21 -9.55 9.12 13.60
N GLY A 22 -10.24 8.72 12.52
CA GLY A 22 -11.38 9.44 11.95
C GLY A 22 -11.02 10.46 10.87
N PHE A 23 -9.78 10.45 10.36
CA PHE A 23 -9.41 11.28 9.21
C PHE A 23 -10.08 10.79 7.93
N SER A 24 -10.52 11.72 7.09
CA SER A 24 -11.06 11.38 5.78
C SER A 24 -9.96 11.00 4.78
N ILE A 25 -10.33 10.26 3.73
CA ILE A 25 -9.41 9.85 2.65
C ILE A 25 -8.67 11.06 2.04
N ASP A 26 -9.34 12.21 1.95
CA ASP A 26 -8.75 13.49 1.54
C ASP A 26 -7.61 13.95 2.43
N GLN A 27 -7.87 13.99 3.73
CA GLN A 27 -6.91 14.45 4.71
C GLN A 27 -5.70 13.51 4.76
N ILE A 28 -5.95 12.20 4.68
CA ILE A 28 -4.89 11.19 4.66
C ILE A 28 -4.04 11.33 3.39
N ALA A 29 -4.66 11.57 2.23
CA ALA A 29 -3.98 11.81 0.97
C ALA A 29 -3.07 13.04 1.03
N ASP A 30 -3.54 14.13 1.63
CA ASP A 30 -2.76 15.35 1.85
C ASP A 30 -1.58 15.11 2.81
N ILE A 31 -1.83 14.49 3.97
CA ILE A 31 -0.82 14.17 4.99
C ILE A 31 0.29 13.26 4.44
N LEU A 32 -0.07 12.25 3.65
CA LEU A 32 0.87 11.25 3.13
C LEU A 32 1.42 11.59 1.74
N GLY A 33 0.89 12.63 1.08
CA GLY A 33 1.28 13.04 -0.27
C GLY A 33 1.00 11.99 -1.34
N VAL A 34 -0.07 11.20 -1.19
CA VAL A 34 -0.44 10.13 -2.14
C VAL A 34 -1.87 10.34 -2.66
N GLY A 35 -2.19 9.77 -3.82
CA GLY A 35 -3.53 9.89 -4.39
C GLY A 35 -4.61 9.21 -3.55
N ARG A 36 -5.83 9.79 -3.55
CA ARG A 36 -7.01 9.26 -2.84
C ARG A 36 -7.33 7.81 -3.25
N ASP A 37 -7.17 7.47 -4.52
CA ASP A 37 -7.37 6.09 -5.02
C ASP A 37 -6.41 5.09 -4.38
N ALA A 38 -5.17 5.50 -4.06
CA ALA A 38 -4.21 4.63 -3.39
C ALA A 38 -4.64 4.37 -1.95
N ILE A 39 -5.08 5.41 -1.23
CA ILE A 39 -5.61 5.29 0.12
C ILE A 39 -6.84 4.38 0.15
N SER A 40 -7.81 4.62 -0.73
CA SER A 40 -9.01 3.76 -0.83
C SER A 40 -8.64 2.29 -0.99
N ARG A 41 -7.75 1.98 -1.95
CA ARG A 41 -7.31 0.59 -2.18
C ARG A 41 -6.60 -0.03 -0.98
N TRP A 42 -5.85 0.76 -0.21
CA TRP A 42 -5.18 0.26 0.99
C TRP A 42 -6.19 -0.04 2.10
N LEU A 43 -7.19 0.83 2.30
CA LEU A 43 -8.28 0.60 3.25
C LEU A 43 -9.12 -0.60 2.83
N ASP A 44 -9.52 -0.69 1.56
CA ASP A 44 -10.26 -1.83 1.01
C ASP A 44 -9.50 -3.14 1.22
N SER A 45 -8.19 -3.14 0.97
CA SER A 45 -7.34 -4.32 1.17
C SER A 45 -7.16 -4.68 2.65
N TRP A 46 -7.16 -3.68 3.53
CA TRP A 46 -7.11 -3.88 4.98
C TRP A 46 -8.42 -4.49 5.49
N GLU A 47 -9.57 -4.00 5.05
CA GLU A 47 -10.88 -4.56 5.43
C GLU A 47 -11.04 -6.00 4.93
N GLN A 48 -10.46 -6.35 3.78
CA GLN A 48 -10.54 -7.70 3.23
C GLN A 48 -9.57 -8.70 3.86
N SER A 49 -8.36 -8.29 4.23
CA SER A 49 -7.27 -9.22 4.58
C SER A 49 -6.35 -8.76 5.70
N GLY A 50 -6.64 -7.61 6.34
CA GLY A 50 -5.84 -7.05 7.42
C GLY A 50 -4.37 -6.87 7.06
N PHE A 51 -3.49 -7.38 7.93
CA PHE A 51 -2.04 -7.26 7.77
C PHE A 51 -1.49 -7.93 6.50
N GLU A 52 -2.14 -8.98 5.99
CA GLU A 52 -1.73 -9.61 4.73
C GLU A 52 -1.91 -8.65 3.54
N GLY A 53 -2.99 -7.85 3.56
CA GLY A 53 -3.28 -6.83 2.54
C GLY A 53 -2.30 -5.66 2.52
N LEU A 54 -1.57 -5.45 3.62
CA LEU A 54 -0.55 -4.41 3.71
C LEU A 54 0.75 -4.78 3.01
N ASN A 55 1.05 -6.07 2.91
CA ASN A 55 2.28 -6.53 2.29
C ASN A 55 2.20 -6.36 0.76
N ASP A 56 3.34 -6.18 0.09
CA ASP A 56 3.33 -6.29 -1.36
C ASP A 56 3.12 -7.77 -1.71
N GLN A 57 2.01 -8.07 -2.39
CA GLN A 57 1.81 -9.38 -2.97
C GLN A 57 2.94 -9.65 -3.97
N PRO A 58 3.47 -10.88 -4.04
CA PRO A 58 4.45 -11.24 -5.05
C PRO A 58 3.81 -11.00 -6.42
N ARG A 59 4.26 -9.95 -7.14
CA ARG A 59 3.87 -9.77 -8.53
C ARG A 59 4.48 -10.94 -9.31
N PRO A 60 3.68 -11.83 -9.92
CA PRO A 60 4.24 -12.79 -10.85
C PRO A 60 5.00 -11.99 -11.91
N GLY A 61 6.31 -12.28 -12.06
CA GLY A 61 7.11 -11.66 -13.10
C GLY A 61 6.40 -11.84 -14.43
N GLY A 62 6.29 -10.77 -15.22
CA GLY A 62 5.66 -10.85 -16.54
C GLY A 62 6.33 -11.96 -17.37
N PRO A 63 5.58 -12.69 -18.21
CA PRO A 63 6.14 -13.77 -19.02
C PRO A 63 7.32 -13.25 -19.85
N CYS A 64 8.42 -14.00 -19.84
CA CYS A 64 9.63 -13.67 -20.59
C CYS A 64 9.28 -13.56 -22.07
N LYS A 65 9.51 -12.39 -22.69
CA LYS A 65 9.24 -12.14 -24.11
C LYS A 65 10.41 -12.53 -25.03
N LEU A 66 11.47 -13.13 -24.50
CA LEU A 66 12.59 -13.62 -25.30
C LEU A 66 12.20 -14.93 -25.96
N THR A 67 11.87 -14.87 -27.24
CA THR A 67 11.87 -16.05 -28.12
C THR A 67 13.30 -16.57 -28.26
N PRO A 68 13.58 -17.85 -28.00
CA PRO A 68 14.84 -18.47 -28.42
C PRO A 68 14.87 -18.51 -29.95
N GLU A 69 15.98 -18.08 -30.55
CA GLU A 69 16.27 -18.34 -31.98
C GLU A 69 16.57 -19.81 -32.24
#